data_AF-A0A523XJU2-F1
#
_entry.id   AF-A0A523XJU2-F1
#
_cell.length_a   1.000
_cell.length_b   1.000
_cell.length_c   1.000
_cell.angle_alpha   90.00
_cell.angle_beta   90.00
_cell.angle_gamma   90.00
#
_symmetry.space_group_name_H-M   'P 1'
#
loop_
_entity.id
_entity.type
_entity.pdbx_description
1 polymer ?
#
loop_
_entity_poly.entity_id
_entity_poly.type
_entity_poly.pdbx_seq_one_letter_code
_entity_poly.pdbx_strand_id
1 'polypeptide(L)'
;MDRRKPRIFKEVFQLKIVRTLISFGVFSLAILALLGYMILFWTSAAEEIGLAYSGTVLFINLAKVFLIVTVVLLGLVMWVSFLISRNLFGPLIRLRTNMEILIKGEDPDNVRFRRTDELVFHYLSEPFNQIMERLKNLDKDVKEIEKGISDFVEKTEKGMIKKKAFVLFAEELKTKVAALAKFR
;
A
#
# COMPACT_ATOMS: atom_id res chain seq x y z
N MET A 1 18.92 3.18 24.03
CA MET A 1 18.88 3.35 22.56
C MET A 1 18.21 2.12 21.97
N ASP A 2 16.92 2.21 21.70
CA ASP A 2 16.12 1.09 21.22
C ASP A 2 16.43 0.82 19.73
N ARG A 3 17.07 -0.32 19.45
CA ARG A 3 17.48 -0.73 18.10
C ARG A 3 16.23 -1.17 17.35
N ARG A 4 15.72 -0.30 16.46
CA ARG A 4 14.60 -0.62 15.56
C ARG A 4 14.87 -1.96 14.85
N LYS A 5 14.05 -2.97 15.15
CA LYS A 5 14.12 -4.28 14.50
C LYS A 5 14.09 -4.11 12.98
N PRO A 6 14.95 -4.82 12.22
CA PRO A 6 14.92 -4.75 10.77
C PRO A 6 13.53 -5.20 10.31
N ARG A 7 12.84 -4.34 9.55
CA ARG A 7 11.56 -4.69 8.95
C ARG A 7 11.85 -5.74 7.88
N ILE A 8 11.67 -7.01 8.25
CA ILE A 8 11.84 -8.14 7.36
C ILE A 8 10.76 -8.01 6.28
N PHE A 9 11.18 -7.70 5.07
CA PHE A 9 10.32 -7.61 3.91
C PHE A 9 9.70 -8.98 3.63
N LYS A 10 8.43 -9.03 3.23
CA LYS A 10 7.84 -10.26 2.68
C LYS A 10 8.47 -10.52 1.31
N GLU A 11 9.17 -11.64 1.19
CA GLU A 11 9.94 -12.07 0.01
C GLU A 11 9.14 -11.97 -1.30
N VAL A 12 7.85 -12.29 -1.26
CA VAL A 12 6.95 -12.29 -2.43
C VAL A 12 6.85 -10.90 -3.08
N PHE A 13 6.89 -9.82 -2.28
CA PHE A 13 6.78 -8.47 -2.80
C PHE A 13 8.13 -7.93 -3.28
N GLN A 14 9.22 -8.32 -2.62
CA GLN A 14 10.57 -8.07 -3.13
C GLN A 14 10.77 -8.72 -4.49
N LEU A 15 10.31 -9.96 -4.66
CA LEU A 15 10.42 -10.68 -5.92
C LEU A 15 9.67 -9.97 -7.06
N LYS A 16 8.50 -9.38 -6.77
CA LYS A 16 7.70 -8.64 -7.76
C LYS A 16 8.40 -7.35 -8.18
N ILE A 17 8.91 -6.57 -7.24
CA ILE A 17 9.66 -5.34 -7.53
C ILE A 17 10.96 -5.67 -8.26
N VAL A 18 11.72 -6.65 -7.79
CA VAL A 18 12.97 -7.08 -8.42
C VAL A 18 12.71 -7.55 -9.85
N ARG A 19 11.63 -8.33 -10.09
CA ARG A 19 11.24 -8.72 -11.45
C ARG A 19 10.91 -7.50 -12.33
N THR A 20 10.16 -6.52 -11.82
CA THR A 20 9.87 -5.30 -12.57
C THR A 20 11.16 -4.52 -12.86
N LEU A 21 12.08 -4.47 -11.89
CA LEU A 21 13.37 -3.81 -12.04
C LEU A 21 14.25 -4.45 -13.11
N ILE A 22 14.35 -5.79 -13.08
CA ILE A 22 15.09 -6.56 -14.07
C ILE A 22 14.45 -6.36 -15.44
N SER A 23 13.12 -6.38 -15.56
CA SER A 23 12.45 -6.14 -16.84
C SER A 23 12.71 -4.73 -17.39
N PHE A 24 12.75 -3.71 -16.52
CA PHE A 24 13.08 -2.34 -16.92
C PHE A 24 14.54 -2.21 -17.36
N GLY A 25 15.46 -2.88 -16.65
CA GLY A 25 16.87 -2.96 -17.01
C GLY A 25 17.07 -3.62 -18.37
N VAL A 26 16.48 -4.79 -18.60
CA VAL A 26 16.55 -5.50 -19.89
C VAL A 26 15.92 -4.67 -21.01
N PHE A 27 14.77 -4.04 -20.77
CA PHE A 27 14.12 -3.18 -21.74
C PHE A 27 14.97 -1.96 -22.11
N SER A 28 15.63 -1.35 -21.12
CA SER A 28 16.53 -0.24 -21.36
C SER A 28 17.77 -0.62 -22.17
N LEU A 29 18.34 -1.81 -21.93
CA LEU A 29 19.44 -2.36 -22.73
C LEU A 29 19.01 -2.62 -24.16
N ALA A 30 17.78 -3.11 -24.37
CA ALA A 30 17.22 -3.31 -25.71
C ALA A 30 17.07 -1.97 -26.47
N ILE A 31 16.56 -0.92 -25.82
CA ILE A 31 16.47 0.43 -26.40
C ILE A 31 17.87 0.96 -26.75
N LEU A 32 18.83 0.79 -25.86
CA LEU A 32 20.22 1.21 -26.08
C LEU A 32 20.88 0.49 -27.25
N ALA A 33 20.67 -0.83 -27.37
CA ALA A 33 21.17 -1.61 -28.49
C ALA A 33 20.54 -1.15 -29.81
N LEU A 34 19.23 -0.84 -29.79
CA LEU A 34 18.50 -0.35 -30.96
C LEU A 34 18.98 1.06 -31.37
N LEU A 35 19.20 1.96 -30.41
CA LEU A 35 19.79 3.28 -30.68
C LEU A 35 21.22 3.17 -31.22
N GLY A 36 22.05 2.29 -30.65
CA GLY A 36 23.40 2.02 -31.13
C GLY A 36 23.38 1.50 -32.58
N TYR A 37 22.45 0.60 -32.88
CA TYR A 37 22.23 0.12 -34.25
C TYR A 37 21.80 1.24 -35.19
N MET A 38 20.83 2.09 -34.80
CA MET A 38 20.40 3.21 -35.63
C MET A 38 21.53 4.20 -35.93
N ILE A 39 22.38 4.51 -34.95
CA ILE A 39 23.54 5.40 -35.17
C ILE A 39 24.54 4.76 -36.13
N LEU A 40 24.84 3.47 -35.97
CA LEU A 40 25.81 2.78 -36.81
C LEU A 40 25.37 2.62 -38.27
N PHE A 41 24.08 2.41 -38.51
CA PHE A 41 23.57 2.00 -39.82
C PHE A 41 22.72 3.07 -40.54
N TRP A 42 22.19 4.08 -39.83
CA TRP A 42 21.27 5.06 -40.43
C TRP A 42 21.94 6.43 -40.71
N THR A 43 23.04 6.78 -40.04
CA THR A 43 23.67 8.06 -40.35
C THR A 43 24.61 7.93 -41.55
N SER A 44 24.23 8.53 -42.68
CA SER A 44 25.16 8.97 -43.75
C SER A 44 26.31 9.86 -43.21
N ALA A 45 26.28 10.24 -41.93
CA ALA A 45 27.37 10.92 -41.22
C ALA A 45 28.62 10.06 -41.00
N ALA A 46 28.58 8.73 -41.18
CA ALA A 46 29.79 7.91 -41.16
C ALA A 46 30.74 8.25 -42.32
N GLU A 47 30.22 8.75 -43.45
CA GLU A 47 31.02 9.13 -44.62
C GLU A 47 31.50 10.59 -44.55
N GLU A 48 30.78 11.52 -43.90
CA GLU A 48 31.15 12.95 -43.86
C GLU A 48 32.13 13.35 -42.73
N ILE A 49 32.28 12.54 -41.68
CA ILE A 49 33.16 12.87 -40.52
C ILE A 49 34.63 12.45 -40.79
N GLY A 50 34.98 12.02 -42.01
CA GLY A 50 36.36 11.66 -42.36
C GLY A 50 36.90 10.51 -41.51
N LEU A 51 36.03 9.59 -41.10
CA LEU A 51 36.39 8.43 -40.28
C LEU A 51 36.96 7.31 -41.16
N ALA A 52 38.14 7.58 -41.74
CA ALA A 52 39.13 6.56 -42.04
C ALA A 52 39.78 6.01 -40.73
N TYR A 53 39.00 5.92 -39.66
CA TYR A 53 39.39 5.29 -38.41
C TYR A 53 38.97 3.83 -38.49
N SER A 54 39.95 2.92 -38.44
CA SER A 54 39.73 1.48 -38.50
C SER A 54 38.53 1.08 -37.64
N GLY A 55 37.66 0.20 -38.14
CA GLY A 55 36.38 -0.16 -37.48
C GLY A 55 36.52 -0.52 -35.99
N THR A 56 37.71 -0.95 -35.56
CA THR A 56 38.10 -1.11 -34.16
C THR A 56 37.98 0.16 -33.30
N VAL A 57 38.38 1.34 -33.78
CA VAL A 57 38.35 2.59 -32.99
C VAL A 57 36.91 3.09 -32.80
N LEU A 58 36.08 2.98 -33.85
CA LEU A 58 34.65 3.25 -33.76
C LEU A 58 33.95 2.32 -32.77
N PHE A 59 34.26 1.02 -32.84
CA PHE A 59 33.70 0.02 -31.92
C PHE A 59 34.10 0.28 -30.46
N ILE A 60 35.37 0.64 -30.21
CA ILE A 60 35.87 0.97 -28.88
C ILE A 60 35.18 2.23 -28.32
N ASN A 61 35.02 3.27 -29.12
CA ASN A 61 34.34 4.49 -28.69
C ASN A 61 32.86 4.25 -28.43
N LEU A 62 32.19 3.46 -29.27
CA LEU A 62 30.78 3.10 -29.05
C LEU A 62 30.61 2.24 -27.78
N ALA A 63 31.50 1.28 -27.55
CA ALA A 63 31.50 0.47 -26.34
C ALA A 63 31.72 1.32 -25.07
N LYS A 64 32.60 2.33 -25.13
CA LYS A 64 32.80 3.28 -24.03
C LYS A 64 31.53 4.08 -23.73
N VAL A 65 30.89 4.64 -24.75
CA VAL A 65 29.63 5.37 -24.60
C VAL A 65 28.55 4.45 -24.01
N PHE A 66 28.42 3.24 -24.54
CA PHE A 66 27.46 2.25 -24.06
C PHE A 66 27.68 1.89 -22.59
N LEU A 67 28.94 1.70 -22.17
CA LEU A 67 29.30 1.41 -20.79
C LEU A 67 28.94 2.58 -19.87
N ILE A 68 29.28 3.82 -20.26
CA ILE A 68 28.95 5.02 -19.47
C ILE A 68 27.42 5.15 -19.31
N VAL A 69 26.66 5.02 -20.40
CA VAL A 69 25.20 5.14 -20.34
C VAL A 69 24.60 4.02 -19.49
N THR A 70 25.09 2.79 -19.62
CA THR A 70 24.61 1.66 -18.82
C THR A 70 24.84 1.88 -17.32
N VAL A 71 26.01 2.39 -16.93
CA VAL A 71 26.33 2.70 -15.53
C VAL A 71 25.43 3.81 -14.99
N VAL A 72 25.25 4.89 -15.76
CA VAL A 72 24.35 6.00 -15.39
C VAL A 72 22.92 5.49 -15.22
N LEU A 73 22.45 4.66 -16.14
CA LEU A 73 21.10 4.15 -16.13
C LEU A 73 20.86 3.17 -14.96
N LEU A 74 21.82 2.29 -14.67
CA LEU A 74 21.79 1.44 -13.47
C LEU A 74 21.72 2.28 -12.19
N GLY A 75 22.51 3.36 -12.11
CA GLY A 75 22.46 4.31 -11.01
C GLY A 75 21.08 4.95 -10.85
N LEU A 76 20.47 5.37 -11.95
CA LEU A 76 19.15 5.98 -11.97
C LEU A 76 18.06 4.97 -11.55
N VAL A 77 18.12 3.73 -12.06
CA VAL A 77 17.19 2.66 -11.68
C VAL A 77 17.31 2.34 -10.19
N MET A 78 18.54 2.23 -9.65
CA MET A 78 18.73 2.02 -8.21
C MET A 78 18.18 3.18 -7.38
N TRP A 79 18.40 4.42 -7.83
CA TRP A 79 17.88 5.61 -7.17
C TRP A 79 16.36 5.64 -7.12
N VAL A 80 15.70 5.40 -8.26
CA VAL A 80 14.23 5.35 -8.35
C VAL A 80 13.68 4.21 -7.49
N SER A 81 14.31 3.04 -7.52
CA SER A 81 13.94 1.89 -6.68
C SER A 81 13.99 2.23 -5.20
N PHE A 82 15.05 2.92 -4.79
CA PHE A 82 15.22 3.36 -3.42
C PHE A 82 14.13 4.36 -3.00
N LEU A 83 13.80 5.33 -3.85
CA LEU A 83 12.72 6.29 -3.58
C LEU A 83 11.36 5.61 -3.45
N ILE A 84 11.01 4.72 -4.39
CA ILE A 84 9.76 3.94 -4.37
C ILE A 84 9.70 3.09 -3.09
N SER A 85 10.79 2.40 -2.76
CA SER A 85 10.89 1.57 -1.55
C SER A 85 10.68 2.40 -0.28
N ARG A 86 11.26 3.60 -0.20
CA ARG A 86 11.12 4.44 0.98
C ARG A 86 9.71 5.04 1.12
N ASN A 87 9.12 5.50 0.01
CA ASN A 87 7.89 6.28 0.03
C ASN A 87 6.62 5.40 0.08
N LEU A 88 6.62 4.21 -0.53
CA LEU A 88 5.44 3.32 -0.54
C LEU A 88 5.35 2.41 0.70
N PHE A 89 6.47 1.86 1.15
CA PHE A 89 6.43 0.79 2.16
C PHE A 89 6.14 1.31 3.58
N GLY A 90 6.59 2.53 3.90
CA GLY A 90 6.32 3.15 5.19
C GLY A 90 4.80 3.27 5.46
N PRO A 91 4.03 3.85 4.53
CA PRO A 91 2.57 3.87 4.58
C PRO A 91 1.92 2.48 4.61
N LEU A 92 2.29 1.59 3.67
CA LEU A 92 1.70 0.25 3.58
C LEU A 92 1.83 -0.57 4.86
N ILE A 93 3.00 -0.51 5.51
CA ILE A 93 3.23 -1.22 6.77
C ILE A 93 2.36 -0.65 7.88
N ARG A 94 2.23 0.68 7.98
CA ARG A 94 1.33 1.32 8.96
C ARG A 94 -0.12 0.89 8.76
N LEU A 95 -0.59 0.90 7.52
CA LEU A 95 -1.93 0.46 7.19
C LEU A 95 -2.16 -1.00 7.58
N ARG A 96 -1.20 -1.89 7.23
CA ARG A 96 -1.26 -3.31 7.60
C ARG A 96 -1.32 -3.49 9.12
N THR A 97 -0.49 -2.79 9.88
CA THR A 97 -0.49 -2.91 11.35
C THR A 97 -1.83 -2.46 11.93
N ASN A 98 -2.40 -1.36 11.44
CA ASN A 98 -3.72 -0.90 11.91
C ASN A 98 -4.84 -1.87 11.53
N MET A 99 -4.78 -2.49 10.35
CA MET A 99 -5.68 -3.59 9.99
C MET A 99 -5.52 -4.81 10.90
N GLU A 100 -4.29 -5.20 11.25
CA GLU A 100 -4.03 -6.32 12.15
C GLU A 100 -4.55 -6.05 13.57
N ILE A 101 -4.47 -4.80 14.05
CA ILE A 101 -5.06 -4.36 15.34
C ILE A 101 -6.59 -4.46 15.27
N LEU A 102 -7.19 -3.94 14.19
CA LEU A 102 -8.63 -4.01 13.97
C LEU A 102 -9.16 -5.45 13.94
N ILE A 103 -8.45 -6.37 13.27
CA ILE A 103 -8.80 -7.79 13.20
C ILE A 103 -8.73 -8.46 14.58
N LYS A 104 -7.85 -8.00 15.47
CA LYS A 104 -7.76 -8.50 16.85
C LYS A 104 -8.87 -7.98 17.77
N GLY A 105 -9.72 -7.07 17.28
CA GLY A 105 -10.77 -6.44 18.08
C GLY A 105 -10.26 -5.34 19.01
N GLU A 106 -9.02 -4.89 18.82
CA GLU A 106 -8.48 -3.72 19.51
C GLU A 106 -8.79 -2.46 18.69
N ASP A 107 -9.07 -1.35 19.37
CA ASP A 107 -9.41 -0.05 18.75
C ASP A 107 -8.12 0.58 18.19
N PRO A 108 -7.90 0.62 16.86
CA PRO A 108 -6.69 1.20 16.30
C PRO A 108 -6.76 2.72 16.35
N ASP A 109 -5.61 3.38 16.55
CA ASP A 109 -5.52 4.82 16.36
C ASP A 109 -5.85 5.21 14.90
N ASN A 110 -6.45 6.39 14.74
CA ASN A 110 -6.77 6.94 13.42
C ASN A 110 -5.54 6.91 12.49
N VAL A 111 -5.69 6.32 11.31
CA VAL A 111 -4.59 6.17 10.36
C VAL A 111 -4.33 7.52 9.71
N ARG A 112 -3.24 8.17 10.12
CA ARG A 112 -2.74 9.41 9.49
C ARG A 112 -1.42 9.14 8.79
N PHE A 113 -1.42 9.30 7.48
CA PHE A 113 -0.21 9.31 6.67
C PHE A 113 0.50 10.66 6.77
N ARG A 114 1.82 10.67 6.60
CA ARG A 114 2.63 11.90 6.61
C ARG A 114 2.40 12.65 5.30
N ARG A 115 2.53 13.98 5.32
CA ARG A 115 2.44 14.82 4.10
C ARG A 115 3.39 14.42 2.97
N THR A 116 4.49 13.74 3.29
CA THR A 116 5.49 13.25 2.32
C THR A 116 5.15 11.89 1.72
N ASP A 117 4.14 11.20 2.24
CA ASP A 117 3.67 9.93 1.69
C ASP A 117 2.86 10.20 0.41
N GLU A 118 2.80 9.23 -0.50
CA GLU A 118 2.05 9.41 -1.75
C GLU A 118 0.58 9.78 -1.49
N LEU A 119 0.05 10.69 -2.32
CA LEU A 119 -1.35 11.14 -2.30
C LEU A 119 -2.35 9.98 -2.29
N VAL A 120 -2.03 8.87 -2.97
CA VAL A 120 -2.87 7.65 -3.02
C VAL A 120 -3.15 7.10 -1.63
N PHE A 121 -2.20 7.17 -0.70
CA PHE A 121 -2.41 6.70 0.67
C PHE A 121 -3.36 7.59 1.47
N HIS A 122 -3.36 8.90 1.20
CA HIS A 122 -4.34 9.80 1.81
C HIS A 122 -5.77 9.43 1.38
N TYR A 123 -5.97 9.13 0.09
CA TYR A 123 -7.26 8.62 -0.40
C TYR A 123 -7.64 7.25 0.19
N LEU A 124 -6.69 6.40 0.52
CA LEU A 124 -6.96 5.11 1.17
C LEU A 124 -7.29 5.26 2.67
N SER A 125 -6.72 6.27 3.34
CA SER A 125 -6.91 6.46 4.78
C SER A 125 -8.34 6.86 5.14
N GLU A 126 -8.99 7.65 4.29
CA GLU A 126 -10.32 8.19 4.58
C GLU A 126 -11.40 7.09 4.61
N PRO A 127 -11.55 6.22 3.58
CA PRO A 127 -12.45 5.08 3.65
C PRO A 127 -12.11 4.12 4.79
N PHE A 128 -10.82 3.91 5.08
CA PHE A 128 -10.39 3.04 6.17
C PHE A 128 -10.83 3.58 7.54
N ASN A 129 -10.63 4.89 7.77
CA ASN A 129 -11.06 5.54 9.01
C ASN A 129 -12.59 5.55 9.14
N GLN A 130 -13.33 5.73 8.04
CA GLN A 130 -14.79 5.63 8.04
C GLN A 130 -15.27 4.22 8.45
N ILE A 131 -14.58 3.16 7.98
CA ILE A 131 -14.89 1.78 8.39
C ILE A 131 -14.63 1.59 9.88
N MET A 132 -13.48 2.07 10.39
CA MET A 132 -13.19 2.00 11.82
C MET A 132 -14.22 2.73 12.67
N GLU A 133 -14.63 3.93 12.26
CA GLU A 133 -15.63 4.71 12.98
C GLU A 133 -16.99 3.99 13.01
N ARG A 134 -17.39 3.38 11.89
CA ARG A 134 -18.60 2.55 11.84
C ARG A 134 -18.52 1.34 12.76
N LEU A 135 -17.39 0.63 12.76
CA LEU A 135 -17.15 -0.52 13.65
C LEU A 135 -17.24 -0.11 15.12
N LYS A 136 -16.66 1.03 15.47
CA LYS A 136 -16.69 1.57 16.84
C LYS A 136 -18.11 1.93 17.28
N ASN A 137 -18.92 2.49 16.38
CA ASN A 137 -20.32 2.79 16.68
C ASN A 137 -21.13 1.50 16.85
N LEU A 138 -20.91 0.49 16.00
CA LEU A 138 -21.55 -0.82 16.16
C LEU A 138 -21.21 -1.49 17.50
N ASP A 139 -19.95 -1.47 17.92
CA ASP A 139 -19.54 -2.04 19.22
C ASP A 139 -20.21 -1.31 20.41
N LYS A 140 -20.36 0.02 20.31
CA LYS A 140 -21.11 0.80 21.31
C LYS A 140 -22.59 0.43 21.33
N ASP A 141 -23.24 0.37 20.17
CA ASP A 141 -24.66 0.02 20.07
C ASP A 141 -24.93 -1.39 20.63
N VAL A 142 -24.04 -2.35 20.37
CA VAL A 142 -24.13 -3.71 20.93
C VAL A 142 -23.98 -3.69 22.44
N LYS A 143 -23.01 -2.95 23.00
CA LYS A 143 -22.84 -2.81 24.46
C LYS A 143 -24.03 -2.15 25.14
N GLU A 144 -24.66 -1.16 24.50
CA GLU A 144 -25.88 -0.54 25.01
C GLU A 144 -27.07 -1.51 25.03
N ILE A 145 -27.22 -2.34 23.99
CA ILE A 145 -28.24 -3.40 23.96
C ILE A 145 -27.96 -4.45 25.05
N GLU A 146 -26.71 -4.89 25.20
CA GLU A 146 -26.32 -5.87 26.21
C GLU A 146 -26.62 -5.35 27.62
N LYS A 147 -26.26 -4.09 27.91
CA LYS A 147 -26.58 -3.44 29.17
C LYS A 147 -28.09 -3.31 29.39
N GLY A 148 -28.84 -2.92 28.35
CA GLY A 148 -30.31 -2.87 28.40
C GLY A 148 -30.95 -4.22 28.69
N ILE A 149 -30.42 -5.30 28.12
CA ILE A 149 -30.84 -6.68 28.41
C ILE A 149 -30.52 -7.05 29.86
N SER A 150 -29.29 -6.80 30.32
CA SER A 150 -28.87 -7.11 31.69
C SER A 150 -29.73 -6.38 32.73
N ASP A 151 -29.94 -5.08 32.54
CA ASP A 151 -30.80 -4.26 33.41
C ASP A 151 -32.26 -4.76 33.41
N PHE A 152 -32.75 -5.24 32.26
CA PHE A 152 -34.10 -5.78 32.13
C PHE A 152 -34.26 -7.14 32.82
N VAL A 153 -33.27 -8.03 32.68
CA VAL A 153 -33.24 -9.34 33.37
C VAL A 153 -33.23 -9.13 34.87
N GLU A 154 -32.37 -8.24 35.39
CA GLU A 154 -32.26 -7.96 36.82
C GLU A 154 -33.58 -7.39 37.40
N LYS A 155 -34.24 -6.49 36.67
CA LYS A 155 -35.55 -5.94 37.09
C LYS A 155 -36.67 -6.97 37.03
N THR A 156 -36.58 -7.92 36.09
CA THR A 156 -37.56 -9.02 35.97
C THR A 156 -37.40 -10.02 37.12
N GLU A 157 -36.18 -10.40 37.47
CA GLU A 157 -35.90 -11.28 38.63
C GLU A 157 -36.36 -10.66 39.95
N LYS A 158 -36.24 -9.34 40.10
CA LYS A 158 -36.76 -8.60 41.26
C LYS A 158 -38.28 -8.41 41.26
N GLY A 159 -39.00 -9.00 40.30
CA GLY A 159 -40.47 -8.94 40.20
C GLY A 159 -41.04 -7.56 39.84
N MET A 160 -40.21 -6.63 39.37
CA MET A 160 -40.60 -5.23 39.11
C MET A 160 -41.26 -5.02 37.74
N ILE A 161 -41.26 -6.03 36.86
CA ILE A 161 -41.69 -5.88 35.47
C ILE A 161 -43.03 -6.60 35.22
N LYS A 162 -44.03 -5.81 34.78
CA LYS A 162 -45.33 -6.32 34.32
C LYS A 162 -45.23 -6.86 32.88
N LYS A 163 -46.02 -7.88 32.53
CA LYS A 163 -46.10 -8.49 31.17
C LYS A 163 -46.14 -7.46 30.02
N LYS A 164 -46.79 -6.32 30.20
CA LYS A 164 -46.88 -5.24 29.19
C LYS A 164 -45.53 -4.56 28.89
N ALA A 165 -44.67 -4.42 29.90
CA ALA A 165 -43.33 -3.84 29.74
C ALA A 165 -42.36 -4.80 29.05
N PHE A 166 -42.59 -6.12 29.16
CA PHE A 166 -41.83 -7.12 28.40
C PHE A 166 -42.09 -7.03 26.90
N VAL A 167 -43.35 -6.87 26.49
CA VAL A 167 -43.71 -6.75 25.07
C VAL A 167 -43.09 -5.48 24.45
N LEU A 168 -43.15 -4.35 25.17
CA LEU A 168 -42.53 -3.09 24.72
C LEU A 168 -41.00 -3.20 24.58
N PHE A 169 -40.33 -3.84 25.55
CA PHE A 169 -38.90 -4.08 25.47
C PHE A 169 -38.53 -5.00 24.30
N ALA A 170 -39.30 -6.07 24.06
CA ALA A 170 -39.07 -6.98 22.95
C ALA A 170 -39.24 -6.32 21.58
N GLU A 171 -40.21 -5.40 21.42
CA GLU A 171 -40.36 -4.60 20.20
C GLU A 171 -39.19 -3.61 20.00
N GLU A 172 -38.74 -2.95 21.07
CA GLU A 172 -37.57 -2.07 21.03
C GLU A 172 -36.29 -2.84 20.67
N LEU A 173 -36.11 -4.04 21.22
CA LEU A 173 -34.98 -4.90 20.90
C LEU A 173 -35.03 -5.38 19.45
N LYS A 174 -36.21 -5.77 18.97
CA LYS A 174 -36.40 -6.19 17.58
C LYS A 174 -36.07 -5.06 16.61
N THR A 175 -36.44 -3.82 16.92
CA THR A 175 -36.12 -2.66 16.08
C THR A 175 -34.64 -2.31 16.12
N LYS A 176 -33.99 -2.31 17.30
CA LYS A 176 -32.54 -2.10 17.43
C LYS A 176 -31.72 -3.18 16.72
N VAL A 177 -32.09 -4.45 16.86
CA VAL A 177 -31.44 -5.56 16.16
C VAL A 177 -31.68 -5.50 14.66
N ALA A 178 -32.88 -5.11 14.20
CA ALA A 178 -33.15 -4.90 12.79
C ALA A 178 -32.35 -3.72 12.20
N ALA A 179 -32.11 -2.67 12.99
CA ALA A 179 -31.24 -1.57 12.60
C ALA A 179 -29.79 -2.03 12.46
N LEU A 180 -29.28 -2.83 13.41
CA LEU A 180 -27.95 -3.45 13.32
C LEU A 180 -27.82 -4.42 12.14
N ALA A 181 -28.87 -5.17 11.82
CA ALA A 181 -28.87 -6.11 10.69
C ALA A 181 -28.76 -5.40 9.32
N LYS A 182 -29.17 -4.13 9.22
CA LYS A 182 -29.01 -3.31 7.99
C LYS A 182 -27.57 -2.85 7.76
N PHE A 183 -26.67 -3.01 8.74
CA PHE A 183 -25.24 -2.70 8.60
C PHE A 183 -24.40 -3.86 8.05
N ARG A 184 -25.02 -5.02 7.77
CA ARG A 184 -24.39 -6.18 7.12
C ARG A 184 -24.50 -6.08 5.59
#